data_AF-A0A5M9WR83-F1
#
_entry.id   AF-A0A5M9WR83-F1
#
_cell.length_a   1.000
_cell.length_b   1.000
_cell.length_c   1.000
_cell.angle_alpha   90.00
_cell.angle_beta   90.00
_cell.angle_gamma   90.00
#
_symmetry.space_group_name_H-M   'P 1'
#
loop_
_entity.id
_entity.type
_entity.pdbx_description
1 polymer ?
#
loop_
_entity_poly.entity_id
_entity_poly.type
_entity_poly.pdbx_seq_one_letter_code
_entity_poly.pdbx_strand_id
1 'polypeptide(L)'
;MDGRPRRHHAPPAAIDPEDPASLRTNRQGMVRMRGKTDKGRRWHQEVDMELAVTLVKEKAAVVVNRYTIRRLFSNKDFKRFILDRDKYTCYFCGSYGDTIDHLLPRAKGGHTTPLNCVCACNLCNQSKAAMDADEFIHSGIPEWNAAHQAELLALEIQETGLE
;
A
#
# COMPACT_ATOMS: atom_id res chain seq x y z
N MET A 1 41.74 29.07 36.97
CA MET A 1 40.89 27.86 36.92
C MET A 1 40.16 27.90 35.60
N ASP A 2 40.76 27.35 34.56
CA ASP A 2 40.26 27.45 33.19
C ASP A 2 39.13 26.43 32.99
N GLY A 3 37.88 26.94 33.00
CA GLY A 3 36.70 26.15 32.72
C GLY A 3 36.72 25.68 31.27
N ARG A 4 36.86 24.36 31.05
CA ARG A 4 36.68 23.76 29.72
C ARG A 4 35.30 24.14 29.17
N PRO A 5 35.20 24.70 27.95
CA PRO A 5 33.91 25.02 27.37
C PRO A 5 33.08 23.74 27.18
N ARG A 6 31.84 23.76 27.66
CA ARG A 6 30.88 22.66 27.46
C ARG A 6 30.65 22.50 25.95
N ARG A 7 30.99 21.34 25.40
CA ARG A 7 30.68 20.99 24.01
C ARG A 7 29.16 20.89 23.84
N HIS A 8 28.54 21.94 23.31
CA HIS A 8 27.17 21.86 22.82
C HIS A 8 27.14 20.89 21.63
N HIS A 9 26.63 19.67 21.85
CA HIS A 9 26.38 18.75 20.76
C HIS A 9 25.17 19.29 20.00
N ALA A 10 25.32 19.52 18.70
CA ALA A 10 24.17 19.83 17.86
C ALA A 10 23.12 18.72 18.03
N PRO A 11 21.83 19.07 18.18
CA PRO A 11 20.78 18.06 18.19
C PRO A 11 20.91 17.19 16.93
N PRO A 12 20.75 15.87 17.03
CA PRO A 12 20.83 15.01 15.86
C PRO A 12 19.86 15.52 14.80
N ALA A 13 20.33 15.60 13.55
CA ALA A 13 19.51 16.01 12.42
C ALA A 13 18.17 15.27 12.46
N ALA A 14 17.07 16.02 12.27
CA ALA A 14 15.73 15.46 12.27
C ALA A 14 15.63 14.35 11.23
N ILE A 15 15.09 13.20 11.63
CA ILE A 15 14.88 12.07 10.74
C ILE A 15 13.66 12.39 9.90
N ASP A 16 13.80 12.39 8.58
CA ASP A 16 12.67 12.44 7.67
C ASP A 16 11.90 11.10 7.76
N PRO A 17 10.63 11.11 8.19
CA PRO A 17 9.82 9.89 8.35
C PRO A 17 9.53 9.18 7.02
N GLU A 18 9.68 9.84 5.88
CA GLU A 18 9.43 9.26 4.55
C GLU A 18 10.70 8.85 3.82
N ASP A 19 11.88 9.16 4.38
CA ASP A 19 13.17 8.79 3.80
C ASP A 19 13.80 7.57 4.48
N PRO A 20 13.79 6.39 3.82
CA PRO A 20 14.41 5.19 4.36
C PRO A 20 15.95 5.22 4.36
N ALA A 21 16.61 6.20 3.72
CA ALA A 21 18.08 6.28 3.71
C ALA A 21 18.69 6.46 5.12
N SER A 22 17.88 6.94 6.06
CA SER A 22 18.23 7.06 7.47
C SER A 22 18.21 5.73 8.24
N LEU A 23 17.59 4.67 7.69
CA LEU A 23 17.46 3.36 8.33
C LEU A 23 18.80 2.63 8.42
N ARG A 24 18.94 1.85 9.49
CA ARG A 24 20.08 1.03 9.84
C ARG A 24 19.54 -0.27 10.43
N THR A 25 20.31 -1.34 10.24
CA THR A 25 20.00 -2.66 10.77
C THR A 25 20.61 -2.85 12.16
N ASN A 26 20.06 -3.79 12.92
CA ASN A 26 20.68 -4.30 14.14
C ASN A 26 21.86 -5.24 13.80
N ARG A 27 22.50 -5.84 14.82
CA ARG A 27 23.62 -6.77 14.64
C ARG A 27 23.27 -8.02 13.81
N GLN A 28 22.00 -8.36 13.68
CA GLN A 28 21.48 -9.51 12.93
C GLN A 28 21.02 -9.12 11.52
N GLY A 29 21.20 -7.87 11.10
CA GLY A 29 20.77 -7.40 9.78
C GLY A 29 19.28 -7.02 9.71
N MET A 30 18.58 -6.90 10.84
CA MET A 30 17.13 -6.66 10.88
C MET A 30 16.76 -5.22 11.30
N VAL A 31 15.58 -4.77 10.87
CA VAL A 31 14.92 -3.52 11.26
C VAL A 31 13.66 -3.85 12.06
N ARG A 32 13.43 -3.11 13.15
CA ARG A 32 12.20 -3.29 13.95
C ARG A 32 11.02 -2.64 13.24
N MET A 33 9.95 -3.38 13.03
CA MET A 33 8.67 -2.85 12.59
C MET A 33 7.67 -2.89 13.76
N ARG A 34 6.88 -1.84 13.93
CA ARG A 34 5.77 -1.80 14.88
C ARG A 34 4.47 -1.36 14.23
N GLY A 35 3.34 -1.74 14.82
CA GLY A 35 2.04 -1.32 14.35
C GLY A 35 0.93 -1.52 15.37
N LYS A 36 -0.31 -1.40 14.90
CA LYS A 36 -1.52 -1.72 15.66
C LYS A 36 -2.35 -2.77 14.91
N THR A 37 -2.97 -3.68 15.65
CA THR A 37 -4.04 -4.56 15.11
C THR A 37 -5.32 -3.75 14.90
N ASP A 38 -6.31 -4.33 14.22
CA ASP A 38 -7.64 -3.72 14.05
C ASP A 38 -8.33 -3.39 15.40
N LYS A 39 -8.00 -4.12 16.47
CA LYS A 39 -8.48 -3.85 17.85
C LYS A 39 -7.61 -2.83 18.61
N GLY A 40 -6.70 -2.13 17.93
CA GLY A 40 -5.79 -1.14 18.53
C GLY A 40 -4.61 -1.69 19.33
N ARG A 41 -4.52 -3.02 19.54
CA ARG A 41 -3.40 -3.65 20.26
C ARG A 41 -2.08 -3.43 19.51
N ARG A 42 -1.03 -3.04 20.25
CA ARG A 42 0.30 -2.83 19.70
C ARG A 42 0.98 -4.16 19.41
N TRP A 43 1.76 -4.21 18.34
CA TRP A 43 2.61 -5.34 18.00
C TRP A 43 3.96 -4.87 17.46
N HIS A 44 4.92 -5.78 17.43
CA HIS A 44 6.26 -5.56 16.89
C HIS A 44 6.78 -6.84 16.23
N GLN A 45 7.55 -6.66 15.17
CA GLN A 45 8.18 -7.72 14.37
C GLN A 45 9.54 -7.24 13.89
N GLU A 46 10.49 -8.14 13.67
CA GLU A 46 11.74 -7.84 12.97
C GLU A 46 11.58 -8.20 11.48
N VAL A 47 12.01 -7.30 10.62
CA VAL A 47 11.98 -7.45 9.16
C VAL A 47 13.36 -7.18 8.59
N ASP A 48 13.67 -7.74 7.43
CA ASP A 48 14.89 -7.39 6.72
C ASP A 48 14.87 -5.92 6.23
N MET A 49 16.05 -5.43 5.87
CA MET A 49 16.24 -4.05 5.42
C MET A 49 15.50 -3.76 4.11
N GLU A 50 15.43 -4.73 3.20
CA GLU A 50 14.81 -4.56 1.89
C GLU A 50 13.31 -4.33 2.03
N LEU A 51 12.62 -5.19 2.78
CA LEU A 51 11.21 -5.05 3.12
C LEU A 51 10.96 -3.73 3.84
N ALA A 52 11.81 -3.35 4.80
CA ALA A 52 11.65 -2.08 5.52
C ALA A 52 11.71 -0.87 4.57
N VAL A 53 12.66 -0.84 3.64
CA VAL A 53 12.80 0.20 2.63
C VAL A 53 11.57 0.24 1.72
N THR A 54 11.13 -0.92 1.21
CA THR A 54 9.97 -1.02 0.32
C THR A 54 8.70 -0.50 0.99
N LEU A 55 8.45 -0.90 2.24
CA LEU A 55 7.27 -0.43 2.99
C LEU A 55 7.26 1.10 3.18
N VAL A 56 8.42 1.74 3.35
CA VAL A 56 8.50 3.20 3.50
C VAL A 56 8.32 3.89 2.14
N LYS A 57 9.04 3.45 1.10
CA LYS A 57 8.94 4.03 -0.25
C LYS A 57 7.52 3.96 -0.80
N GLU A 58 6.85 2.83 -0.58
CA GLU A 58 5.50 2.58 -1.06
C GLU A 58 4.42 3.12 -0.10
N LYS A 59 4.80 3.99 0.86
CA LYS A 59 3.89 4.70 1.77
C LYS A 59 3.07 3.81 2.70
N ALA A 60 3.55 2.60 3.00
CA ALA A 60 2.91 1.67 3.91
C ALA A 60 3.40 1.80 5.37
N ALA A 61 4.58 2.38 5.55
CA ALA A 61 5.21 2.64 6.83
C ALA A 61 5.97 3.97 6.83
N VAL A 62 6.32 4.46 8.02
CA VAL A 62 7.19 5.63 8.22
C VAL A 62 8.35 5.29 9.13
N VAL A 63 9.48 5.95 8.93
CA VAL A 63 10.64 5.88 9.82
C VAL A 63 10.31 6.61 11.13
N VAL A 64 10.50 5.90 12.24
CA VAL A 64 10.35 6.47 13.59
C VAL A 64 11.71 6.85 14.17
N ASN A 65 12.69 5.98 13.94
CA ASN A 65 14.09 6.20 14.29
C ASN A 65 14.94 5.33 13.36
N ARG A 66 16.27 5.46 13.47
CA ARG A 66 17.22 4.76 12.60
C ARG A 66 17.07 3.24 12.58
N TYR A 67 16.41 2.62 13.55
CA TYR A 67 16.25 1.17 13.65
C TYR A 67 14.80 0.72 13.67
N THR A 68 13.84 1.65 13.47
CA THR A 68 12.42 1.33 13.63
C THR A 68 11.55 2.03 12.60
N ILE A 69 10.75 1.23 11.90
CA ILE A 69 9.62 1.71 11.10
C ILE A 69 8.30 1.45 11.82
N ARG A 70 7.28 2.24 11.48
CA ARG A 70 5.91 2.05 11.96
C ARG A 70 4.95 1.89 10.78
N ARG A 71 4.20 0.79 10.75
CA ARG A 71 3.08 0.61 9.82
C ARG A 71 2.03 1.69 10.05
N LEU A 72 1.57 2.31 8.97
CA LEU A 72 0.58 3.37 9.02
C LEU A 72 -0.84 2.85 9.25
N PHE A 73 -1.13 1.66 8.72
CA PHE A 73 -2.48 1.09 8.68
C PHE A 73 -2.57 -0.24 9.42
N SER A 74 -3.68 -0.46 10.10
CA SER A 74 -4.16 -1.82 10.43
C SER A 74 -4.68 -2.52 9.16
N ASN A 75 -5.08 -3.79 9.24
CA ASN A 75 -5.59 -4.48 8.06
C ASN A 75 -6.92 -3.89 7.60
N LYS A 76 -7.82 -3.62 8.55
CA LYS A 76 -9.12 -2.99 8.26
C LYS A 76 -8.96 -1.57 7.74
N ASP A 77 -8.09 -0.77 8.39
CA ASP A 77 -7.87 0.61 7.96
C ASP A 77 -7.19 0.67 6.59
N PHE A 78 -6.31 -0.29 6.29
CA PHE A 78 -5.66 -0.38 4.98
C PHE A 78 -6.67 -0.66 3.87
N LYS A 79 -7.53 -1.68 4.06
CA LYS A 79 -8.60 -1.98 3.10
C LYS A 79 -9.46 -0.75 2.85
N ARG A 80 -9.92 -0.10 3.92
CA ARG A 80 -10.74 1.11 3.81
C ARG A 80 -10.02 2.24 3.08
N PHE A 81 -8.74 2.48 3.41
CA PHE A 81 -7.92 3.50 2.76
C PHE A 81 -7.85 3.30 1.24
N ILE A 82 -7.62 2.07 0.77
CA ILE A 82 -7.56 1.77 -0.67
C ILE A 82 -8.93 1.99 -1.34
N LEU A 83 -10.01 1.48 -0.74
CA LEU A 83 -11.36 1.65 -1.28
C LEU A 83 -11.78 3.12 -1.37
N ASP A 84 -11.52 3.90 -0.31
CA ASP A 84 -11.82 5.34 -0.27
C ASP A 84 -10.96 6.12 -1.29
N ARG A 85 -9.66 5.78 -1.42
CA ARG A 85 -8.74 6.38 -2.40
C ARG A 85 -9.22 6.17 -3.83
N ASP A 86 -9.66 4.95 -4.13
CA ASP A 86 -10.06 4.54 -5.47
C ASP A 86 -11.57 4.76 -5.72
N LYS A 87 -12.26 5.46 -4.81
CA LYS A 87 -13.70 5.78 -4.90
C LYS A 87 -14.58 4.54 -5.13
N TYR A 88 -14.18 3.40 -4.56
CA TYR A 88 -14.85 2.11 -4.76
C TYR A 88 -14.97 1.72 -6.26
N THR A 89 -14.06 2.18 -7.11
CA THR A 89 -14.01 1.84 -8.53
C THR A 89 -12.99 0.73 -8.75
N CYS A 90 -13.41 -0.36 -9.40
CA CYS A 90 -12.54 -1.48 -9.73
C CYS A 90 -11.48 -1.03 -10.75
N TYR A 91 -10.21 -1.22 -10.41
CA TYR A 91 -9.08 -0.86 -11.27
C TYR A 91 -9.09 -1.56 -12.63
N PHE A 92 -9.63 -2.78 -12.68
CA PHE A 92 -9.59 -3.63 -13.88
C PHE A 92 -10.77 -3.41 -14.83
N CYS A 93 -11.97 -3.15 -14.31
CA CYS A 93 -13.19 -3.08 -15.12
C CYS A 93 -13.97 -1.78 -15.03
N GLY A 94 -13.67 -0.91 -14.07
CA GLY A 94 -14.41 0.34 -13.82
C GLY A 94 -15.71 0.18 -13.02
N SER A 95 -16.21 -1.04 -12.78
CA SER A 95 -17.40 -1.28 -11.96
C SER A 95 -17.18 -0.93 -10.49
N TYR A 96 -18.26 -0.94 -9.70
CA TYR A 96 -18.15 -0.90 -8.24
C TYR A 96 -17.30 -2.07 -7.69
N GLY A 97 -16.40 -1.75 -6.75
CA GLY A 97 -15.54 -2.70 -6.06
C GLY A 97 -15.52 -2.48 -4.55
N ASP A 98 -15.55 -3.58 -3.81
CA ASP A 98 -15.54 -3.62 -2.34
C ASP A 98 -14.43 -4.52 -1.78
N THR A 99 -13.53 -4.97 -2.66
CA THR A 99 -12.32 -5.73 -2.31
C THR A 99 -11.07 -4.98 -2.71
N ILE A 100 -9.92 -5.49 -2.25
CA ILE A 100 -8.62 -5.02 -2.70
C ILE A 100 -7.90 -6.18 -3.37
N ASP A 101 -7.09 -5.87 -4.37
CA ASP A 101 -6.19 -6.83 -5.02
C ASP A 101 -4.77 -6.23 -5.16
N HIS A 102 -3.79 -7.10 -5.34
CA HIS A 102 -2.39 -6.74 -5.54
C HIS A 102 -2.04 -6.66 -7.03
N LEU A 103 -1.39 -5.57 -7.45
CA LEU A 103 -0.87 -5.41 -8.81
C LEU A 103 0.19 -6.48 -9.11
N LEU A 104 1.21 -6.57 -8.26
CA LEU A 104 2.10 -7.73 -8.16
C LEU A 104 1.56 -8.68 -7.07
N PRO A 105 1.15 -9.91 -7.40
CA PRO A 105 0.62 -10.87 -6.43
C PRO A 105 1.62 -11.20 -5.33
N ARG A 106 1.12 -11.52 -4.14
CA ARG A 106 1.96 -11.95 -3.00
C ARG A 106 2.84 -13.15 -3.33
N ALA A 107 2.33 -14.09 -4.13
CA ALA A 107 3.09 -15.27 -4.57
C ALA A 107 4.30 -14.91 -5.46
N LYS A 108 4.26 -13.76 -6.14
CA LYS A 108 5.36 -13.20 -6.95
C LYS A 108 6.16 -12.13 -6.19
N GLY A 109 6.01 -12.04 -4.87
CA GLY A 109 6.77 -11.12 -4.01
C GLY A 109 6.11 -9.77 -3.72
N GLY A 110 4.91 -9.50 -4.24
CA GLY A 110 4.25 -8.22 -3.99
C GLY A 110 3.79 -8.01 -2.55
N HIS A 111 4.01 -6.80 -2.04
CA HIS A 111 3.69 -6.44 -0.67
C HIS A 111 2.33 -5.73 -0.55
N THR A 112 1.77 -5.72 0.66
CA THR A 112 0.52 -4.99 0.94
C THR A 112 0.84 -3.54 1.28
N THR A 113 0.87 -2.72 0.23
CA THR A 113 1.25 -1.30 0.27
C THR A 113 0.28 -0.47 -0.57
N PRO A 114 0.16 0.84 -0.29
CA PRO A 114 -0.61 1.74 -1.14
C PRO A 114 -0.27 1.64 -2.63
N LEU A 115 1.01 1.50 -3.00
CA LEU A 115 1.38 1.49 -4.42
C LEU A 115 1.15 0.14 -5.11
N ASN A 116 1.08 -0.96 -4.37
CA ASN A 116 0.84 -2.28 -4.93
C ASN A 116 -0.60 -2.79 -4.77
N CYS A 117 -1.47 -2.08 -4.05
CA CYS A 117 -2.87 -2.47 -3.86
C CYS A 117 -3.85 -1.51 -4.52
N VAL A 118 -4.89 -2.06 -5.13
CA VAL A 118 -5.97 -1.32 -5.80
C VAL A 118 -7.33 -1.86 -5.38
N CYS A 119 -8.37 -1.05 -5.52
CA CYS A 119 -9.75 -1.49 -5.43
C CYS A 119 -10.10 -2.46 -6.57
N ALA A 120 -10.80 -3.54 -6.24
CA ALA A 120 -11.26 -4.54 -7.20
C ALA A 120 -12.67 -5.02 -6.86
N CYS A 121 -13.47 -5.31 -7.89
CA CYS A 121 -14.71 -6.06 -7.71
C CYS A 121 -14.40 -7.54 -7.44
N ASN A 122 -15.32 -8.25 -6.79
CA ASN A 122 -15.15 -9.67 -6.45
C ASN A 122 -14.85 -10.53 -7.69
N LEU A 123 -15.47 -10.22 -8.84
CA LEU A 123 -15.32 -11.00 -10.06
C LEU A 123 -13.92 -10.85 -10.67
N CYS A 124 -13.42 -9.62 -10.89
CA CYS A 124 -12.05 -9.39 -11.34
C CYS A 124 -11.01 -10.00 -10.39
N ASN A 125 -11.18 -9.78 -9.07
CA ASN A 125 -10.23 -10.27 -8.07
C ASN A 125 -10.09 -11.80 -8.12
N GLN A 126 -11.22 -12.51 -8.22
CA GLN A 126 -11.21 -13.98 -8.36
C GLN A 126 -10.64 -14.44 -9.72
N SER A 127 -11.00 -13.75 -10.82
CA SER A 127 -10.50 -14.11 -12.16
C SER A 127 -9.00 -13.87 -12.33
N LYS A 128 -8.45 -12.80 -11.76
CA LYS A 128 -7.01 -12.51 -11.82
C LYS A 128 -6.20 -13.55 -11.05
N ALA A 129 -6.71 -14.00 -9.90
CA ALA A 129 -6.06 -14.99 -9.05
C ALA A 129 -4.57 -14.66 -8.77
N ALA A 130 -3.64 -15.42 -9.33
CA ALA A 130 -2.19 -15.25 -9.13
C ALA A 130 -1.46 -14.63 -10.34
N MET A 131 -2.19 -14.18 -11.37
CA MET A 131 -1.62 -13.39 -12.47
C MET A 131 -1.21 -12.01 -11.98
N ASP A 132 -0.19 -11.43 -12.59
CA ASP A 132 0.08 -10.01 -12.38
C ASP A 132 -0.96 -9.14 -13.10
N ALA A 133 -1.10 -7.89 -12.65
CA ALA A 133 -2.12 -7.00 -13.18
C ALA A 133 -1.94 -6.73 -14.68
N ASP A 134 -0.71 -6.57 -15.15
CA ASP A 134 -0.43 -6.31 -16.56
C ASP A 134 -0.82 -7.54 -17.39
N GLU A 135 -0.38 -8.74 -17.00
CA GLU A 135 -0.79 -10.00 -17.62
C GLU A 135 -2.32 -10.14 -17.68
N PHE A 136 -3.02 -9.83 -16.59
CA PHE A 136 -4.48 -9.92 -16.52
C PHE A 136 -5.19 -8.89 -17.40
N ILE A 137 -4.67 -7.66 -17.50
CA ILE A 137 -5.25 -6.63 -18.37
C ILE A 137 -5.08 -6.99 -19.85
N HIS A 138 -3.92 -7.56 -20.20
CA HIS A 138 -3.60 -7.91 -21.59
C HIS A 138 -4.15 -9.27 -22.03
N SER A 139 -4.54 -10.16 -21.11
CA SER A 139 -5.17 -11.44 -21.45
C SER A 139 -6.58 -11.28 -22.05
N GLY A 140 -7.08 -10.05 -22.07
CA GLY A 140 -8.36 -9.66 -22.64
C GLY A 140 -9.38 -9.39 -21.54
N ILE A 141 -10.15 -8.32 -21.74
CA ILE A 141 -11.35 -8.02 -20.97
C ILE A 141 -12.25 -9.27 -21.00
N PRO A 142 -12.50 -9.97 -19.88
CA PRO A 142 -13.35 -11.16 -19.88
C PRO A 142 -14.73 -10.83 -20.46
N GLU A 143 -15.42 -11.78 -21.11
CA GLU A 143 -16.72 -11.53 -21.76
C GLU A 143 -17.76 -10.85 -20.84
N TRP A 144 -17.68 -11.08 -19.52
CA TRP A 144 -18.53 -10.43 -18.51
C TRP A 144 -18.30 -8.92 -18.37
N ASN A 145 -17.10 -8.42 -18.70
CA ASN A 145 -16.83 -6.99 -18.77
C ASN A 145 -17.42 -6.36 -20.03
N ALA A 146 -17.57 -7.09 -21.15
CA ALA A 146 -18.16 -6.54 -22.37
C ALA A 146 -19.66 -6.24 -22.19
N ALA A 147 -20.38 -7.13 -21.50
CA ALA A 147 -21.77 -6.91 -21.11
C ALA A 147 -21.91 -5.70 -20.16
N HIS A 148 -21.03 -5.57 -19.17
CA HIS A 148 -21.06 -4.45 -18.24
C HIS A 148 -20.64 -3.12 -18.86
N GLN A 149 -19.64 -3.12 -19.75
CA GLN A 149 -19.25 -1.93 -20.52
C GLN A 149 -20.37 -1.49 -21.45
N ALA A 150 -21.08 -2.43 -22.09
CA ALA A 150 -22.27 -2.10 -22.89
C ALA A 150 -23.40 -1.52 -22.03
N GLU A 151 -23.58 -2.00 -20.80
CA GLU A 151 -24.57 -1.49 -19.85
C GLU A 151 -24.20 -0.08 -19.34
N LEU A 152 -22.94 0.15 -18.99
CA LEU A 152 -22.42 1.48 -18.61
C LEU A 152 -22.53 2.48 -19.77
N LEU A 153 -22.14 2.08 -20.98
CA LEU A 153 -22.25 2.91 -22.18
C LEU A 153 -23.74 3.24 -22.46
N ALA A 154 -24.64 2.28 -22.28
CA ALA A 154 -26.08 2.52 -22.44
C ALA A 154 -26.64 3.51 -21.40
N LEU A 155 -26.14 3.47 -20.16
CA LEU A 155 -26.51 4.42 -19.10
C LEU A 155 -25.94 5.83 -19.38
N GLU A 156 -24.69 5.94 -19.84
CA GLU A 156 -24.07 7.21 -20.23
C GLU A 156 -24.81 7.88 -21.41
N ILE A 157 -25.27 7.09 -22.38
CA ILE A 157 -26.09 7.57 -23.50
C ILE A 157 -27.47 8.07 -23.02
N GLN A 158 -28.06 7.44 -21.98
CA GLN A 158 -29.33 7.88 -21.41
C GLN A 158 -29.20 9.20 -20.62
N GLU A 159 -28.09 9.39 -19.90
CA GLU A 159 -27.83 10.64 -19.15
C GLU A 159 -27.52 11.82 -20.10
N THR A 160 -26.80 11.58 -21.19
CA THR A 160 -26.46 12.61 -22.20
C THR A 160 -27.60 12.94 -23.16
N GLY A 161 -28.64 12.10 -23.25
CA GLY A 161 -29.84 12.34 -24.05
C GLY A 161 -30.98 13.07 -23.32
N LEU A 162 -30.77 13.49 -22.07
CA LEU A 162 -31.73 14.22 -21.22
C LEU A 162 -31.37 15.69 -20.99
N GLU A 163 -30.35 16.22 -21.67
CA GLU A 163 -30.03 17.66 -21.80
C GLU A 163 -30.54 18.23 -23.13
#